data_AF-A0A5J4SCT4-F1
#
_entry.id   AF-A0A5J4SCT4-F1
#
_cell.length_a   1.000
_cell.length_b   1.000
_cell.length_c   1.000
_cell.angle_alpha   90.00
_cell.angle_beta   90.00
_cell.angle_gamma   90.00
#
_symmetry.space_group_name_H-M   'P 1'
#
loop_
_entity.id
_entity.type
_entity.pdbx_description
1 polymer ?
#
loop_
_entity_poly.entity_id
_entity_poly.type
_entity_poly.pdbx_seq_one_letter_code
_entity_poly.pdbx_strand_id
1 'polypeptide(L)'
;MIILDVHARDVVSDFIRDSILDAREFDQEKQLRFYFDKERDGVIIKQCTDIIRTLTQALSMRYGGAPAGPAETCKTETVKDLTKGLALLCIVFNCSDGLNAAFIASLII
;
A
#
# COMPACT_ATOMS: atom_id res chain seq x y z
N MET A 1 -15.04 4.98 -10.44
CA MET A 1 -13.68 5.56 -10.54
C MET A 1 -13.72 7.01 -10.04
N ILE A 2 -13.91 7.21 -8.74
CA ILE A 2 -13.99 8.54 -8.10
C ILE A 2 -12.95 8.63 -6.98
N ILE A 3 -12.78 7.52 -6.24
CA ILE A 3 -11.90 7.42 -5.09
C ILE A 3 -10.41 7.54 -5.48
N LEU A 4 -10.01 6.96 -6.61
CA LEU A 4 -8.63 7.06 -7.12
C LEU A 4 -8.28 8.49 -7.57
N ASP A 5 -9.24 9.20 -8.15
CA ASP A 5 -9.06 10.57 -8.65
C ASP A 5 -8.96 11.56 -7.49
N VAL A 6 -9.85 11.41 -6.49
CA VAL A 6 -9.79 12.18 -5.24
C VAL A 6 -8.49 11.90 -4.49
N HIS A 7 -8.06 10.64 -4.39
CA HIS A 7 -6.81 10.31 -3.70
C HIS A 7 -5.58 10.89 -4.40
N ALA A 8 -5.52 10.82 -5.73
CA ALA A 8 -4.44 11.44 -6.49
C ALA A 8 -4.41 12.97 -6.28
N ARG A 9 -5.57 13.60 -6.19
CA ARG A 9 -5.68 15.04 -5.93
C ARG A 9 -5.26 15.41 -4.51
N ASP A 10 -5.61 14.60 -3.51
CA ASP A 10 -5.19 14.81 -2.12
C ASP A 10 -3.68 14.67 -1.98
N VAL A 11 -3.08 13.65 -2.61
CA VAL A 11 -1.62 13.46 -2.66
C VAL A 11 -0.91 14.65 -3.28
N VAL A 12 -1.40 15.16 -4.42
CA VAL A 12 -0.84 16.36 -5.06
C VAL A 12 -1.01 17.60 -4.17
N SER A 13 -2.13 17.70 -3.46
CA SER A 13 -2.39 18.83 -2.54
C SER A 13 -1.45 18.82 -1.34
N ASP A 14 -1.17 17.63 -0.78
CA ASP A 14 -0.19 17.46 0.30
C ASP A 14 1.24 17.77 -0.19
N PHE A 15 1.61 17.39 -1.41
CA PHE A 15 2.92 17.74 -1.98
C PHE A 15 3.13 19.25 -2.14
N ILE A 16 2.09 19.96 -2.57
CA ILE A 16 2.13 21.42 -2.69
C ILE A 16 2.25 22.06 -1.30
N ARG A 17 1.56 21.51 -0.29
CA ARG A 17 1.62 22.02 1.10
C ARG A 17 3.00 21.82 1.73
N ASP A 18 3.59 20.65 1.53
CA ASP A 18 4.86 20.27 2.15
C ASP A 18 6.08 20.75 1.32
N SER A 19 5.84 21.54 0.25
CA SER A 19 6.88 22.12 -0.63
C SER A 19 7.82 21.08 -1.24
N ILE A 20 7.30 19.90 -1.52
CA ILE A 20 8.04 18.82 -2.16
C ILE A 20 8.11 19.12 -3.67
N LEU A 21 9.30 19.48 -4.13
CA LEU A 21 9.55 19.92 -5.51
C LEU A 21 10.44 18.94 -6.28
N ASP A 22 11.19 18.07 -5.59
CA ASP A 22 12.07 17.09 -6.23
C ASP A 22 11.44 15.70 -6.27
N ALA A 23 11.58 15.04 -7.43
CA ALA A 23 11.00 13.71 -7.65
C ALA A 23 11.68 12.59 -6.85
N ARG A 24 12.81 12.91 -6.20
CA ARG A 24 13.60 12.01 -5.35
C ARG A 24 13.31 12.19 -3.86
N GLU A 25 12.39 13.08 -3.50
CA GLU A 25 11.98 13.22 -2.11
C GLU A 25 11.20 11.97 -1.67
N PHE A 26 11.48 11.52 -0.45
CA PHE A 26 10.90 10.31 0.12
C PHE A 26 9.37 10.33 0.07
N ASP A 27 8.77 11.51 0.18
CA ASP A 27 7.33 11.73 0.08
C ASP A 27 6.75 11.51 -1.33
N GLN A 28 7.55 11.66 -2.38
CA GLN A 28 7.20 11.25 -3.74
C GLN A 28 7.54 9.79 -4.04
N GLU A 29 8.57 9.23 -3.39
CA GLU A 29 8.93 7.82 -3.53
C GLU A 29 7.98 6.88 -2.77
N LYS A 30 7.35 7.36 -1.68
CA LYS A 30 6.35 6.59 -0.92
C LYS A 30 5.03 6.38 -1.66
N GLN A 31 4.77 7.14 -2.74
CA GLN A 31 3.55 6.98 -3.53
C GLN A 31 3.60 5.77 -4.45
N LEU A 32 2.50 5.00 -4.44
CA LEU A 32 2.32 3.84 -5.28
C LEU A 32 2.08 4.27 -6.73
N ARG A 33 3.00 3.90 -7.64
CA ARG A 33 2.87 4.19 -9.07
C ARG A 33 2.40 2.97 -9.84
N PHE A 34 1.25 3.12 -10.47
CA PHE A 34 0.67 2.14 -11.38
C PHE A 34 1.16 2.40 -12.81
N TYR A 35 1.78 1.40 -13.42
CA TYR A 35 2.18 1.41 -14.81
C TYR A 35 1.33 0.41 -15.56
N PHE A 36 0.65 0.86 -16.62
CA PHE A 36 -0.05 -0.06 -17.49
C PHE A 36 0.95 -0.66 -18.48
N ASP A 37 1.13 -1.97 -18.42
CA ASP A 37 1.96 -2.72 -19.37
C ASP A 37 1.07 -3.21 -20.51
N LYS A 38 1.31 -2.66 -21.71
CA LYS A 38 0.55 -2.99 -22.92
C LYS A 38 0.82 -4.40 -23.44
N GLU A 39 1.94 -5.02 -23.09
CA GLU A 39 2.30 -6.36 -23.57
C GLU A 39 1.66 -7.45 -22.71
N ARG A 40 1.41 -7.18 -21.43
CA ARG A 40 0.83 -8.12 -20.47
C ARG A 40 -0.63 -7.84 -20.13
N ASP A 41 -1.23 -6.83 -20.76
CA ASP A 41 -2.60 -6.35 -20.53
C ASP A 41 -2.92 -6.24 -19.02
N GLY A 42 -1.96 -5.67 -18.28
CA GLY A 42 -1.92 -5.75 -16.83
C GLY A 42 -1.29 -4.53 -16.19
N VAL A 43 -1.70 -4.25 -14.95
CA VAL A 43 -1.16 -3.14 -14.16
C VAL A 43 0.05 -3.63 -13.37
N ILE A 44 1.21 -3.03 -13.63
CA ILE A 44 2.47 -3.29 -12.92
C ILE A 44 2.70 -2.16 -11.91
N ILE A 45 2.96 -2.53 -10.67
CA ILE A 45 3.34 -1.60 -9.62
C ILE A 45 4.87 -1.58 -9.54
N LYS A 46 5.50 -0.46 -9.89
CA LYS A 46 6.96 -0.25 -9.77
C LYS A 46 7.21 0.68 -8.58
N GLN A 47 7.57 0.12 -7.43
CA GLN A 47 8.01 0.88 -6.26
C GLN A 47 9.26 0.24 -5.64
N CYS A 48 10.05 1.04 -4.92
CA CYS A 48 11.37 0.70 -4.36
C CYS A 48 11.37 -0.33 -3.21
N THR A 49 10.28 -1.05 -2.96
CA THR A 49 10.22 -2.01 -1.86
C THR A 49 9.87 -3.40 -2.40
N ASP A 50 10.82 -4.33 -2.33
CA ASP A 50 10.61 -5.76 -2.66
C ASP A 50 9.38 -6.37 -1.97
N ILE A 51 9.01 -5.79 -0.83
CA ILE A 51 7.81 -6.10 -0.05
C ILE A 51 6.53 -5.93 -0.90
N ILE A 52 6.37 -4.82 -1.63
CA ILE A 52 5.17 -4.56 -2.44
C ILE A 52 5.09 -5.55 -3.59
N ARG A 53 6.22 -5.78 -4.29
CA ARG A 53 6.28 -6.75 -5.39
C ARG A 53 5.85 -8.14 -4.92
N THR A 54 6.34 -8.55 -3.75
CA THR A 54 6.00 -9.85 -3.15
C THR A 54 4.54 -9.90 -2.72
N LEU A 55 4.00 -8.84 -2.10
CA LEU A 55 2.59 -8.75 -1.69
C LEU A 55 1.62 -8.73 -2.88
N THR A 56 1.90 -7.95 -3.93
CA THR A 56 1.09 -7.94 -5.15
C THR A 56 1.09 -9.29 -5.84
N GLN A 57 2.25 -9.98 -5.88
CA GLN A 57 2.34 -11.33 -6.43
C GLN A 57 1.57 -12.35 -5.58
N ALA A 58 1.70 -12.30 -4.25
CA ALA A 58 0.95 -13.16 -3.33
C ALA A 58 -0.56 -12.95 -3.47
N LEU A 59 -1.01 -11.70 -3.56
CA LEU A 59 -2.41 -11.34 -3.75
C LEU A 59 -2.97 -11.89 -5.07
N SER A 60 -2.20 -11.81 -6.16
CA SER A 60 -2.57 -12.42 -7.45
C SER A 60 -2.79 -13.93 -7.34
N MET A 61 -2.04 -14.60 -6.46
CA MET A 61 -2.16 -16.03 -6.16
C MET A 61 -3.17 -16.34 -5.03
N ARG A 62 -3.92 -15.35 -4.55
CA ARG A 62 -4.87 -15.46 -3.41
C ARG A 62 -4.21 -15.91 -2.09
N TYR A 63 -2.93 -15.62 -1.90
CA TYR A 63 -2.22 -15.82 -0.64
C TYR A 63 -2.05 -14.49 0.12
N GLY A 64 -1.96 -14.57 1.45
CA GLY A 64 -1.52 -13.46 2.29
C GLY A 64 0.00 -13.29 2.25
N GLY A 65 0.48 -12.07 2.54
CA GLY A 65 1.91 -11.77 2.66
C GLY A 65 2.23 -11.23 4.05
N ALA A 66 3.29 -11.74 4.67
CA ALA A 66 3.83 -11.22 5.93
C ALA A 66 5.08 -10.36 5.64
N PRO A 67 4.96 -9.03 5.66
CA PRO A 67 6.09 -8.15 5.34
C PRO A 67 7.09 -8.11 6.52
N ALA A 68 8.22 -8.82 6.38
CA ALA A 68 9.30 -8.86 7.38
C ALA A 68 10.48 -7.94 6.99
N GLY A 69 11.17 -7.35 7.98
CA GLY A 69 12.30 -6.42 7.76
C GLY A 69 12.57 -5.50 8.97
N PRO A 70 13.53 -4.58 8.91
CA PRO A 70 13.95 -3.73 10.03
C PRO A 70 12.80 -2.91 10.65
N ALA A 71 12.88 -2.61 11.94
CA ALA A 71 11.81 -1.97 12.74
C ALA A 71 11.38 -0.57 12.26
N GLU A 72 12.16 0.09 11.40
CA GLU A 72 11.90 1.45 10.89
C GLU A 72 11.59 1.49 9.38
N THR A 73 11.35 0.34 8.77
CA THR A 73 10.84 0.34 7.39
C THR A 73 9.33 0.57 7.44
N CYS A 74 8.82 1.57 6.70
CA CYS A 74 7.41 2.00 6.61
C CYS A 74 6.41 0.94 6.10
N LYS A 75 6.61 -0.36 6.39
CA LYS A 75 5.83 -1.49 5.85
C LYS A 75 4.34 -1.33 6.07
N THR A 76 3.93 -0.89 7.27
CA THR A 76 2.52 -0.71 7.61
C THR A 76 1.88 0.40 6.79
N GLU A 77 2.58 1.50 6.54
CA GLU A 77 2.08 2.59 5.67
C GLU A 77 2.08 2.19 4.21
N THR A 78 3.14 1.50 3.75
CA THR A 78 3.22 0.98 2.39
C THR A 78 2.07 0.00 2.07
N VAL A 79 1.70 -0.88 3.01
CA VAL A 79 0.54 -1.78 2.84
C VAL A 79 -0.78 -1.01 2.82
N LYS A 80 -0.92 0.04 3.65
CA LYS A 80 -2.11 0.91 3.62
C LYS A 80 -2.26 1.59 2.26
N ASP A 81 -1.19 2.16 1.72
CA ASP A 81 -1.23 2.87 0.43
C ASP A 81 -1.43 1.91 -0.75
N LEU A 82 -0.86 0.69 -0.70
CA LEU A 82 -1.16 -0.38 -1.65
C LEU A 82 -2.64 -0.74 -1.65
N THR A 83 -3.22 -0.88 -0.46
CA THR A 83 -4.61 -1.27 -0.29
C THR A 83 -5.55 -0.15 -0.77
N LYS A 84 -5.23 1.13 -0.52
CA LYS A 84 -5.94 2.29 -1.09
C LYS A 84 -5.91 2.28 -2.62
N GLY A 85 -4.74 2.06 -3.21
CA GLY A 85 -4.58 2.05 -4.66
C GLY A 85 -5.25 0.86 -5.37
N LEU A 86 -5.36 -0.28 -4.68
CA LEU A 86 -6.10 -1.46 -5.16
C LEU A 86 -7.62 -1.40 -4.84
N ALA A 87 -8.09 -0.34 -4.19
CA ALA A 87 -9.47 -0.18 -3.71
C ALA A 87 -9.94 -1.37 -2.85
N LEU A 88 -9.03 -1.92 -2.03
CA LEU A 88 -9.29 -2.99 -1.09
C LEU A 88 -9.55 -2.42 0.32
N LEU A 89 -10.16 -3.21 1.20
CA LEU A 89 -10.35 -2.84 2.60
C LEU A 89 -9.06 -3.10 3.41
N CYS A 90 -8.45 -2.06 3.97
CA CYS A 90 -7.30 -2.19 4.86
C CYS A 90 -7.76 -2.07 6.32
N ILE A 91 -7.53 -3.10 7.13
CA ILE A 91 -7.74 -3.04 8.58
C ILE A 91 -6.40 -3.27 9.28
N VAL A 92 -6.00 -2.31 10.13
CA VAL A 92 -4.73 -2.37 10.85
C VAL A 92 -4.99 -2.58 12.33
N PHE A 93 -4.45 -3.67 12.87
CA PHE A 93 -4.53 -4.00 14.29
C PHE A 93 -3.17 -3.87 14.94
N ASN A 94 -3.17 -3.33 16.16
CA ASN A 94 -2.03 -3.46 17.05
C ASN A 94 -2.14 -4.81 17.77
N CYS A 95 -1.15 -5.68 17.60
CA CYS A 95 -1.11 -7.01 18.21
C CYS A 95 -0.59 -6.93 19.66
N SER A 96 -1.22 -6.13 20.52
CA SER A 96 -0.91 -6.10 21.96
C SER A 96 -1.56 -7.29 22.68
N ASP A 97 -1.16 -7.52 23.94
CA ASP A 97 -1.58 -8.67 24.78
C ASP A 97 -3.10 -8.85 24.98
N GLY A 98 -3.93 -7.91 24.53
CA GLY A 98 -5.39 -8.00 24.56
C GLY A 98 -6.05 -8.61 23.32
N LEU A 99 -5.28 -8.99 22.29
CA LEU A 99 -5.83 -9.49 21.02
C LEU A 99 -6.23 -10.98 21.13
N ASN A 100 -7.50 -11.23 21.42
CA ASN A 100 -8.03 -12.59 21.49
C ASN A 100 -8.28 -13.19 20.10
N ALA A 101 -7.90 -14.45 19.88
CA ALA A 101 -8.13 -15.17 18.62
C ALA A 101 -9.62 -15.20 18.19
N ALA A 102 -10.54 -15.22 19.16
CA ALA A 102 -11.98 -15.16 18.90
C ALA A 102 -12.42 -13.81 18.28
N PHE A 103 -11.80 -12.71 18.69
CA PHE A 103 -12.07 -11.38 18.14
C PHE A 103 -11.57 -11.25 16.71
N ILE A 104 -10.38 -11.81 16.42
CA ILE A 104 -9.82 -11.84 15.07
C ILE A 104 -10.70 -12.69 14.13
N ALA A 105 -11.15 -13.87 14.59
CA ALA A 105 -11.99 -14.75 13.79
C ALA A 105 -13.33 -14.12 13.40
N SER A 106 -13.95 -13.34 14.29
CA SER A 106 -15.21 -12.63 14.01
C SER A 106 -15.08 -11.52 12.98
N LEU A 107 -13.86 -11.04 12.69
CA LEU A 107 -13.62 -9.98 11.70
C LEU A 107 -13.37 -10.55 10.29
N ILE A 108 -12.92 -11.80 10.22
CA ILE A 108 -12.56 -12.47 8.96
C ILE A 108 -13.78 -13.15 8.32
N ILE A 109 -14.89 -13.30 9.07
CA ILE A 109 -16.19 -13.84 8.64
C ILE A 109 -17.13 -12.69 8.27
#